data_AF-A0A077MCI2-F1
#
_entry.id   AF-A0A077MCI2-F1
#
_cell.length_a   1.000
_cell.length_b   1.000
_cell.length_c   1.000
_cell.angle_alpha   90.00
_cell.angle_beta   90.00
_cell.angle_gamma   90.00
#
_symmetry.space_group_name_H-M   'P 1'
#
loop_
_entity.id
_entity.type
_entity.pdbx_description
1 polymer ?
#
loop_
_entity_poly.entity_id
_entity_poly.type
_entity_poly.pdbx_seq_one_letter_code
_entity_poly.pdbx_strand_id
1 'polypeptide(L)'
;MSGIRSIRIRSLPMIGAVVALQAVLVGAAVAPQLSARVSGQEIRLEVGVVDPIDPFRGAYVDLGYPGLVQQPNGMNPADPNPDAPGMEERGAAYVPLVKEGDVWVGKSIERTRPDGLYLACDDSSWRLRCGIESWFLPQGKASSLDASLRERKAVATVKVDGRGNAALVSIAAR
;
A
#
# COMPACT_ATOMS: atom_id res chain seq x y z
N MET A 1 -16.31 51.14 -17.43
CA MET A 1 -16.82 50.38 -16.27
C MET A 1 -17.88 49.41 -16.77
N SER A 2 -17.54 48.15 -17.03
CA SER A 2 -18.49 47.17 -17.58
C SER A 2 -18.22 45.79 -17.00
N GLY A 3 -19.28 45.20 -16.44
CA GLY A 3 -19.47 43.75 -16.52
C GLY A 3 -18.90 42.89 -15.41
N ILE A 4 -19.16 43.17 -14.14
CA ILE A 4 -19.21 42.08 -13.13
C ILE A 4 -20.51 41.31 -13.42
N ARG A 5 -20.44 40.41 -14.41
CA ARG A 5 -21.53 39.52 -14.78
C ARG A 5 -21.95 38.77 -13.52
N SER A 6 -23.22 38.97 -13.15
CA SER A 6 -23.92 38.19 -12.14
C SER A 6 -23.57 36.70 -12.29
N ILE A 7 -22.81 36.16 -11.35
CA ILE A 7 -22.79 34.72 -11.05
C ILE A 7 -24.19 34.45 -10.50
N ARG A 8 -25.15 34.36 -11.41
CA ARG A 8 -26.58 34.30 -11.13
C ARG A 8 -26.82 32.98 -10.40
N ILE A 9 -27.66 33.05 -9.38
CA ILE A 9 -28.10 31.99 -8.43
C ILE A 9 -28.37 30.60 -9.05
N ARG A 10 -28.55 30.50 -10.38
CA ARG A 10 -28.66 29.26 -11.16
C ARG A 10 -27.38 28.41 -11.20
N SER A 11 -26.20 28.96 -10.95
CA SER A 11 -24.95 28.17 -10.93
C SER A 11 -24.71 27.45 -9.59
N LEU A 12 -25.36 27.87 -8.49
CA LEU A 12 -25.20 27.21 -7.18
C LEU A 12 -25.52 25.70 -7.18
N PRO A 13 -26.65 25.22 -7.74
CA PRO A 13 -26.91 23.78 -7.76
C PRO A 13 -25.89 23.00 -8.60
N MET A 14 -25.41 23.59 -9.70
CA MET A 14 -24.38 22.99 -10.54
C MET A 14 -23.03 22.93 -9.81
N ILE A 15 -22.64 24.00 -9.12
CA ILE A 15 -21.43 24.03 -8.28
C ILE A 15 -21.54 22.98 -7.17
N GLY A 16 -22.69 22.91 -6.49
CA GLY A 16 -22.96 21.90 -5.47
C GLY A 16 -22.83 20.47 -6.00
N ALA A 17 -23.37 20.20 -7.20
CA ALA A 17 -23.24 18.91 -7.85
C ALA A 17 -21.78 18.57 -8.19
N VAL A 18 -21.01 19.53 -8.68
CA VAL A 18 -19.57 19.34 -8.98
C VAL A 18 -18.78 19.05 -7.70
N VAL A 19 -19.01 19.80 -6.62
CA VAL A 19 -18.35 19.57 -5.33
C VAL A 19 -18.71 18.20 -4.76
N ALA A 20 -19.98 17.81 -4.84
CA ALA A 20 -20.42 16.48 -4.38
C ALA A 20 -19.75 15.36 -5.18
N LEU A 21 -19.67 15.50 -6.51
CA LEU A 21 -18.97 14.55 -7.37
C LEU A 21 -17.48 14.44 -7.01
N GLN A 22 -16.81 15.57 -6.80
CA GLN A 22 -15.40 15.57 -6.37
C GLN A 22 -15.22 14.87 -5.02
N ALA A 23 -16.10 15.13 -4.05
CA ALA A 23 -16.06 14.45 -2.75
C ALA A 23 -16.25 12.93 -2.88
N VAL A 24 -17.16 12.48 -3.75
CA VAL A 24 -17.36 11.06 -4.06
C VAL A 24 -16.11 10.44 -4.68
N LEU A 25 -15.48 11.11 -5.65
CA LEU A 25 -14.26 10.62 -6.30
C LEU A 25 -13.10 10.50 -5.31
N VAL A 26 -12.90 11.50 -4.45
CA VAL A 26 -11.88 11.45 -3.39
C VAL A 26 -12.20 10.32 -2.40
N GLY A 27 -13.46 10.20 -1.97
CA GLY A 27 -13.91 9.12 -1.09
C GLY A 27 -13.66 7.74 -1.68
N ALA A 28 -13.92 7.56 -2.98
CA ALA A 28 -13.65 6.31 -3.69
C ALA A 28 -12.15 5.99 -3.75
N ALA A 29 -11.29 7.00 -3.93
CA ALA A 29 -9.84 6.80 -3.98
C ALA A 29 -9.25 6.31 -2.65
N VAL A 30 -9.81 6.75 -1.51
CA VAL A 30 -9.32 6.36 -0.17
C VAL A 30 -10.12 5.22 0.46
N ALA A 31 -11.24 4.83 -0.13
CA ALA A 31 -12.14 3.80 0.41
C ALA A 31 -11.43 2.48 0.76
N PRO A 32 -10.53 1.92 -0.08
CA PRO A 32 -9.80 0.69 0.26
C PRO A 32 -8.96 0.82 1.53
N GLN A 33 -8.26 1.94 1.70
CA GLN A 33 -7.41 2.14 2.88
C GLN A 33 -8.25 2.43 4.13
N LEU A 34 -9.41 3.10 3.98
CA LEU A 34 -10.33 3.34 5.09
C LEU A 34 -11.03 2.04 5.52
N SER A 35 -11.46 1.19 4.59
CA SER A 35 -12.10 -0.08 4.91
C SER A 35 -11.15 -0.99 5.69
N ALA A 36 -9.88 -1.07 5.27
CA ALA A 36 -8.84 -1.76 6.02
C ALA A 36 -8.67 -1.21 7.44
N ARG A 37 -8.61 0.11 7.62
CA ARG A 37 -8.43 0.72 8.96
C ARG A 37 -9.63 0.49 9.89
N VAL A 38 -10.84 0.51 9.36
CA VAL A 38 -12.08 0.40 10.16
C VAL A 38 -12.43 -1.06 10.45
N SER A 39 -12.38 -1.92 9.42
CA SER A 39 -12.90 -3.30 9.49
C SER A 39 -11.83 -4.38 9.45
N GLY A 40 -10.57 -4.00 9.19
CA GLY A 40 -9.51 -4.96 8.98
C GLY A 40 -9.05 -5.66 10.27
N GLN A 41 -8.67 -6.93 10.11
CA GLN A 41 -7.99 -7.71 11.13
C GLN A 41 -6.54 -7.25 11.25
N GLU A 42 -6.07 -7.09 12.48
CA GLU A 42 -4.66 -6.76 12.74
C GLU A 42 -3.77 -7.99 12.57
N ILE A 43 -2.72 -7.80 11.77
CA ILE A 43 -1.66 -8.77 11.54
C ILE A 43 -0.30 -8.13 11.73
N ARG A 44 0.70 -8.98 11.98
CA ARG A 44 2.10 -8.59 12.18
C ARG A 44 2.92 -9.11 11.02
N LEU A 45 3.60 -8.21 10.30
CA LEU A 45 4.49 -8.56 9.20
C LEU A 45 5.92 -8.19 9.58
N GLU A 46 6.88 -9.04 9.24
CA GLU A 46 8.29 -8.66 9.31
C GLU A 46 8.58 -7.58 8.27
N VAL A 47 9.34 -6.55 8.64
CA VAL A 47 9.66 -5.43 7.76
C VAL A 47 11.17 -5.20 7.69
N GLY A 48 11.65 -4.93 6.48
CA GLY A 48 12.99 -4.44 6.19
C GLY A 48 12.93 -3.12 5.41
N VAL A 49 14.02 -2.37 5.38
CA VAL A 49 14.09 -1.12 4.60
C VAL A 49 14.64 -1.38 3.21
N VAL A 50 13.97 -0.81 2.21
CA VAL A 50 14.46 -0.79 0.82
C VAL A 50 15.24 0.49 0.55
N ASP A 51 14.77 1.65 1.04
CA ASP A 51 15.47 2.94 0.91
C ASP A 51 15.26 3.83 2.17
N PRO A 52 16.31 4.10 2.97
CA PRO A 52 16.23 4.92 4.16
C PRO A 52 16.32 6.41 3.77
N ILE A 53 15.17 7.02 3.52
CA ILE A 53 14.92 8.47 3.48
C ILE A 53 15.40 9.17 2.19
N ASP A 54 14.44 9.68 1.41
CA ASP A 54 14.70 10.60 0.28
C ASP A 54 14.68 12.06 0.80
N PRO A 55 15.81 12.80 0.68
CA PRO A 55 15.94 14.15 1.21
C PRO A 55 15.03 15.19 0.53
N PHE A 56 14.40 14.88 -0.60
CA PHE A 56 13.57 15.80 -1.37
C PHE A 56 12.06 15.61 -1.17
N ARG A 57 11.65 14.48 -0.58
CA ARG A 57 10.22 14.12 -0.42
C ARG A 57 9.77 14.01 1.05
N GLY A 58 10.64 14.34 2.00
CA GLY A 58 10.36 14.39 3.44
C GLY A 58 10.61 13.06 4.15
N ALA A 59 10.16 12.93 5.40
CA ALA A 59 10.35 11.73 6.22
C ALA A 59 9.37 10.61 5.83
N TYR A 60 9.58 9.97 4.69
CA TYR A 60 8.91 8.72 4.33
C TYR A 60 9.94 7.62 4.16
N VAL A 61 9.53 6.39 4.48
CA VAL A 61 10.37 5.19 4.33
C VAL A 61 9.69 4.24 3.36
N ASP A 62 10.46 3.75 2.40
CA ASP A 62 10.04 2.66 1.53
C ASP A 62 10.35 1.32 2.22
N LEU A 63 9.28 0.58 2.49
CA LEU A 63 9.30 -0.66 3.25
C LEU A 63 9.30 -1.86 2.31
N GLY A 64 10.15 -2.82 2.64
CA GLY A 64 10.13 -4.17 2.09
C GLY A 64 9.60 -5.14 3.13
N TYR A 65 8.94 -6.20 2.66
CA TYR A 65 8.39 -7.25 3.51
C TYR A 65 9.04 -8.57 3.13
N PRO A 66 10.13 -8.99 3.79
CA PRO A 66 10.90 -10.18 3.39
C PRO A 66 10.08 -11.48 3.47
N GLY A 67 9.08 -11.52 4.35
CA GLY A 67 8.14 -12.64 4.46
C GLY A 67 7.00 -12.64 3.44
N LEU A 68 6.94 -11.65 2.54
CA LEU A 68 5.99 -11.65 1.41
C LEU A 68 6.69 -12.11 0.14
N VAL A 69 5.91 -12.59 -0.83
CA VAL A 69 6.42 -12.97 -2.15
C VAL A 69 7.03 -11.75 -2.81
N GLN A 70 8.30 -11.87 -3.15
CA GLN A 70 9.01 -10.89 -3.95
C GLN A 70 8.71 -11.19 -5.41
N GLN A 71 8.26 -10.18 -6.16
CA GLN A 71 8.19 -10.34 -7.61
C GLN A 71 9.60 -10.61 -8.13
N PRO A 72 9.81 -11.68 -8.93
CA PRO A 72 11.05 -11.83 -9.66
C PRO A 72 11.20 -10.56 -10.52
N ASN A 73 12.27 -9.81 -10.31
CA ASN A 73 12.63 -8.75 -11.23
C ASN A 73 12.87 -9.41 -12.59
N GLY A 74 11.86 -9.46 -13.45
CA GLY A 74 12.01 -9.79 -14.88
C GLY A 74 12.87 -8.76 -15.64
N MET A 75 13.51 -7.85 -14.90
CA MET A 75 14.42 -6.81 -15.34
C MET A 75 15.82 -6.99 -14.73
N ASN A 76 16.17 -8.18 -14.21
CA ASN A 76 17.55 -8.54 -13.95
C ASN A 76 18.06 -9.37 -15.15
N PRO A 77 18.84 -8.78 -16.09
CA PRO A 77 19.36 -9.50 -17.25
C PRO A 77 20.27 -10.67 -16.87
N ALA A 78 20.75 -10.71 -15.62
CA ALA A 78 21.65 -11.73 -15.09
C ALA A 78 20.94 -13.00 -14.60
N ASP A 79 19.61 -12.97 -14.41
CA ASP A 79 18.84 -14.13 -13.94
C ASP A 79 17.40 -14.09 -14.47
N PRO A 80 17.18 -14.46 -15.75
CA PRO A 80 15.86 -14.53 -16.33
C PRO A 80 15.10 -15.71 -15.71
N ASN A 81 14.12 -15.42 -14.85
CA ASN A 81 13.19 -16.43 -14.36
C ASN A 81 12.23 -16.83 -15.51
N PRO A 82 12.34 -18.06 -16.06
CA PRO A 82 11.52 -18.51 -17.20
C PRO A 82 10.04 -18.72 -16.83
N ASP A 83 9.72 -18.85 -15.54
CA ASP A 83 8.36 -19.04 -15.04
C ASP A 83 7.71 -17.72 -14.61
N ALA A 84 8.39 -16.57 -14.82
CA ALA A 84 7.81 -15.28 -14.51
C ALA A 84 6.67 -14.97 -15.49
N PRO A 85 5.46 -14.61 -15.02
CA PRO A 85 4.34 -14.27 -15.90
C PRO A 85 4.73 -13.13 -16.83
N GLY A 86 4.36 -13.28 -18.10
CA GLY A 86 4.52 -12.23 -19.11
C GLY A 86 3.87 -10.93 -18.64
N MET A 87 4.35 -9.77 -19.11
CA MET A 87 3.76 -8.47 -18.72
C MET A 87 2.24 -8.40 -18.97
N GLU A 88 1.75 -9.14 -19.96
CA GLU A 88 0.33 -9.21 -20.33
C GLU A 88 -0.56 -9.92 -19.30
N GLU A 89 0.03 -10.74 -18.42
CA GLU A 89 -0.68 -11.49 -17.37
C GLU A 89 -0.61 -10.80 -16.00
N ARG A 90 0.02 -9.62 -15.92
CA ARG A 90 0.16 -8.83 -14.70
C ARG A 90 -1.02 -7.89 -14.48
N GLY A 91 -1.23 -7.50 -13.24
CA GLY A 91 -2.32 -6.65 -12.78
C GLY A 91 -2.74 -7.04 -11.38
N ALA A 92 -4.03 -7.37 -11.20
CA ALA A 92 -4.55 -7.83 -9.92
C ALA A 92 -3.83 -9.12 -9.47
N ALA A 93 -3.30 -9.07 -8.24
CA ALA A 93 -2.58 -10.15 -7.61
C ALA A 93 -3.11 -10.34 -6.18
N TYR A 94 -3.32 -11.58 -5.77
CA TYR A 94 -3.76 -11.91 -4.42
C TYR A 94 -2.69 -12.72 -3.72
N VAL A 95 -2.31 -12.32 -2.51
CA VAL A 95 -1.27 -13.00 -1.73
C VAL A 95 -1.93 -13.61 -0.50
N PRO A 96 -2.22 -14.92 -0.49
CA PRO A 96 -2.73 -15.60 0.70
C PRO A 96 -1.75 -15.46 1.86
N LEU A 97 -2.26 -15.18 3.05
CA LEU A 97 -1.47 -15.01 4.24
C LEU A 97 -1.61 -16.22 5.16
N VAL A 98 -0.49 -16.70 5.67
CA VAL A 98 -0.46 -17.73 6.72
C VAL A 98 0.34 -17.25 7.91
N LYS A 99 -0.08 -17.67 9.10
CA LYS A 99 0.59 -17.30 10.34
C LYS A 99 1.75 -18.25 10.60
N GLU A 100 2.95 -17.70 10.76
CA GLU A 100 4.17 -18.41 11.13
C GLU A 100 4.73 -17.82 12.43
N GLY A 101 4.53 -18.54 13.54
CA GLY A 101 4.85 -18.03 14.87
C GLY A 101 4.04 -16.77 15.20
N ASP A 102 4.73 -15.66 15.43
CA ASP A 102 4.13 -14.36 15.81
C ASP A 102 3.84 -13.43 14.61
N VAL A 103 4.29 -13.80 13.42
CA VAL A 103 4.15 -13.00 12.20
C VAL A 103 3.33 -13.72 11.15
N TRP A 104 2.90 -12.98 10.14
CA TRP A 104 2.23 -13.50 8.95
C TRP A 104 3.19 -13.44 7.77
N VAL A 105 3.12 -14.46 6.91
CA VAL A 105 3.91 -14.55 5.68
C VAL A 105 2.98 -14.76 4.48
N GLY A 106 3.44 -14.29 3.32
CA GLY A 106 2.73 -14.40 2.06
C GLY A 106 3.09 -15.68 1.32
N LYS A 107 2.07 -16.41 0.86
CA LYS A 107 2.21 -17.52 -0.08
C LYS A 107 2.27 -17.00 -1.52
N SER A 108 2.49 -17.92 -2.46
CA SER A 108 2.50 -17.68 -3.91
C SER A 108 1.35 -16.78 -4.38
N ILE A 109 1.64 -15.91 -5.33
CA ILE A 109 0.63 -15.02 -5.92
C ILE A 109 -0.45 -15.84 -6.63
N GLU A 110 -1.70 -15.53 -6.33
CA GLU A 110 -2.89 -16.06 -6.99
C GLU A 110 -3.56 -14.99 -7.85
N ARG A 111 -4.19 -15.41 -8.95
CA ARG A 111 -4.92 -14.51 -9.88
C ARG A 111 -6.39 -14.39 -9.55
N THR A 112 -6.91 -15.33 -8.77
CA THR A 112 -8.26 -15.32 -8.23
C THR A 112 -8.20 -15.05 -6.74
N ARG A 113 -9.29 -14.50 -6.19
CA ARG A 113 -9.40 -14.27 -4.75
C ARG A 113 -9.38 -15.62 -4.01
N PRO A 114 -8.40 -15.86 -3.12
CA PRO A 114 -8.38 -17.07 -2.31
C PRO A 114 -9.40 -16.99 -1.16
N ASP A 115 -9.70 -18.14 -0.58
CA ASP A 115 -10.40 -18.20 0.69
C ASP A 115 -9.47 -17.82 1.85
N GLY A 116 -10.04 -17.22 2.90
CA GLY A 116 -9.29 -16.81 4.10
C GLY A 116 -8.66 -15.43 4.00
N LEU A 117 -7.58 -15.20 4.75
CA LEU A 117 -6.91 -13.90 4.83
C LEU A 117 -5.87 -13.79 3.71
N TYR A 118 -5.91 -12.68 2.98
CA TYR A 118 -4.98 -12.42 1.87
C TYR A 118 -4.76 -10.91 1.69
N LEU A 119 -3.71 -10.53 0.98
CA LEU A 119 -3.50 -9.16 0.52
C LEU A 119 -3.97 -9.02 -0.94
N ALA A 120 -4.73 -7.98 -1.22
CA ALA A 120 -5.02 -7.54 -2.58
C ALA A 120 -3.90 -6.59 -3.01
N CYS A 121 -3.18 -6.99 -4.05
CA CYS A 121 -2.00 -6.30 -4.55
C CYS A 121 -2.12 -6.07 -6.06
N ASP A 122 -1.20 -5.25 -6.57
CA ASP A 122 -0.99 -5.03 -7.99
C ASP A 122 0.46 -5.35 -8.35
N ASP A 123 0.62 -6.16 -9.39
CA ASP A 123 1.90 -6.70 -9.83
C ASP A 123 2.27 -6.17 -11.23
N SER A 124 1.58 -5.11 -11.71
CA SER A 124 1.84 -4.47 -13.01
C SER A 124 3.15 -3.67 -13.04
N SER A 125 3.67 -3.29 -11.87
CA SER A 125 4.91 -2.52 -11.72
C SER A 125 6.15 -3.43 -11.66
N TRP A 126 7.31 -2.83 -11.37
CA TRP A 126 8.56 -3.54 -11.12
C TRP A 126 8.58 -4.26 -9.77
N ARG A 127 7.65 -3.92 -8.88
CA ARG A 127 7.47 -4.56 -7.57
C ARG A 127 6.00 -4.78 -7.28
N LEU A 128 5.72 -5.78 -6.45
CA LEU A 128 4.39 -6.05 -5.94
C LEU A 128 3.95 -4.90 -5.02
N ARG A 129 2.76 -4.34 -5.29
CA ARG A 129 2.18 -3.22 -4.56
C ARG A 129 0.93 -3.65 -3.83
N CYS A 130 1.00 -3.74 -2.51
CA CYS A 130 -0.14 -4.08 -1.65
C CYS A 130 -0.66 -2.86 -0.85
N GLY A 131 -0.10 -1.67 -1.09
CA GLY A 131 -0.55 -0.42 -0.46
C GLY A 131 0.01 -0.20 0.94
N ILE A 132 1.01 -0.98 1.35
CA ILE A 132 1.65 -0.94 2.67
C ILE A 132 3.15 -0.64 2.59
N GLU A 133 3.67 -0.37 1.40
CA GLU A 133 5.10 -0.18 1.16
C GLU A 133 5.60 1.21 1.58
N SER A 134 4.71 2.15 1.90
CA SER A 134 5.09 3.53 2.23
C SER A 134 4.61 3.91 3.62
N TRP A 135 5.53 4.40 4.45
CA TRP A 135 5.24 4.89 5.79
C TRP A 135 5.71 6.33 5.98
N PHE A 136 4.80 7.19 6.44
CA PHE A 136 5.09 8.59 6.72
C PHE A 136 5.47 8.75 8.19
N LEU A 137 6.74 9.06 8.45
CA LEU A 137 7.25 9.27 9.79
C LEU A 137 7.01 10.73 10.23
N PRO A 138 6.51 10.96 11.46
CA PRO A 138 6.62 12.25 12.09
C PRO A 138 8.11 12.62 12.22
N GLN A 139 8.49 13.84 11.82
CA GLN A 139 9.88 14.32 11.71
C GLN A 139 10.76 14.02 12.94
N GLY A 140 10.18 13.98 14.15
CA GLY A 140 10.91 13.70 15.40
C GLY A 140 11.17 12.23 15.75
N LYS A 141 10.65 11.25 14.99
CA LYS A 141 10.82 9.80 15.26
C LYS A 141 11.68 9.06 14.23
N ALA A 142 12.19 9.75 13.23
CA ALA A 142 12.89 9.12 12.11
C ALA A 142 14.25 8.52 12.53
N SER A 143 15.04 9.25 13.32
CA SER A 143 16.42 8.86 13.65
C SER A 143 16.54 7.60 14.51
N SER A 144 15.57 7.32 15.38
CA SER A 144 15.60 6.12 16.24
C SER A 144 15.05 4.87 15.55
N LEU A 145 14.15 5.02 14.58
CA LEU A 145 13.60 3.90 13.83
C LEU A 145 14.60 3.38 12.78
N ASP A 146 15.42 4.26 12.20
CA ASP A 146 16.38 3.92 11.14
C ASP A 146 17.33 2.78 11.51
N ALA A 147 17.83 2.73 12.76
CA ALA A 147 18.78 1.70 13.18
C ALA A 147 18.14 0.30 13.21
N SER A 148 17.00 0.14 13.90
CA SER A 148 16.28 -1.15 13.99
C SER A 148 15.72 -1.61 12.66
N LEU A 149 15.30 -0.64 11.83
CA LEU A 149 14.81 -0.87 10.48
C LEU A 149 15.92 -1.35 9.52
N ARG A 150 17.12 -0.78 9.61
CA ARG A 150 18.31 -1.23 8.86
C ARG A 150 18.78 -2.63 9.28
N GLU A 151 18.66 -2.96 10.56
CA GLU A 151 19.00 -4.28 11.10
C GLU A 151 17.96 -5.37 10.79
N ARG A 152 16.87 -5.06 10.07
CA ARG A 152 15.73 -5.98 9.80
C ARG A 152 15.08 -6.52 11.08
N LYS A 153 15.14 -5.77 12.18
CA LYS A 153 14.52 -6.12 13.46
C LYS A 153 13.30 -5.25 13.70
N ALA A 154 12.38 -5.23 12.74
CA ALA A 154 11.16 -4.46 12.88
C ALA A 154 9.95 -5.28 12.46
N VAL A 155 8.82 -5.00 13.10
CA VAL A 155 7.54 -5.61 12.83
C VAL A 155 6.52 -4.51 12.56
N ALA A 156 5.90 -4.61 11.39
CA ALA A 156 4.79 -3.76 10.99
C ALA A 156 3.48 -4.36 11.50
N THR A 157 2.64 -3.54 12.11
CA THR A 157 1.24 -3.88 12.39
C THR A 157 0.40 -3.36 11.24
N VAL A 158 -0.31 -4.25 10.56
CA VAL A 158 -1.11 -3.96 9.38
C VAL A 158 -2.54 -4.43 9.63
N LYS A 159 -3.53 -3.64 9.22
CA LYS A 159 -4.93 -4.08 9.19
C LYS A 159 -5.32 -4.52 7.79
N VAL A 160 -5.92 -5.69 7.68
CA VAL A 160 -6.35 -6.29 6.41
C VAL A 160 -7.84 -6.61 6.46
N ASP A 161 -8.63 -6.04 5.56
CA ASP A 161 -10.08 -6.32 5.49
C ASP A 161 -10.39 -7.61 4.69
N GLY A 162 -11.66 -8.03 4.72
CA GLY A 162 -12.11 -9.23 4.01
C GLY A 162 -12.06 -9.14 2.47
N ARG A 163 -11.65 -7.99 1.91
CA ARG A 163 -11.37 -7.84 0.48
C ARG A 163 -9.87 -7.82 0.18
N GLY A 164 -9.02 -7.94 1.21
CA GLY A 164 -7.57 -7.92 1.12
C GLY A 164 -6.99 -6.51 1.07
N ASN A 165 -7.79 -5.46 1.26
CA ASN A 165 -7.24 -4.12 1.37
C ASN A 165 -6.43 -4.02 2.66
N ALA A 166 -5.24 -3.44 2.55
CA ALA A 166 -4.32 -3.35 3.66
C ALA A 166 -4.03 -1.89 4.04
N ALA A 167 -3.83 -1.66 5.34
CA ALA A 167 -3.40 -0.39 5.87
C ALA A 167 -2.36 -0.58 6.96
N LEU A 168 -1.18 0.03 6.77
CA LEU A 168 -0.14 0.09 7.78
C LEU A 168 -0.60 0.97 8.95
N VAL A 169 -0.53 0.43 10.16
CA VAL A 169 -0.96 1.11 11.41
C VAL A 169 0.24 1.62 12.19
N SER A 170 1.26 0.78 12.36
CA SER A 170 2.45 1.11 13.13
C SER A 170 3.62 0.22 12.76
N ILE A 171 4.83 0.67 13.12
CA ILE A 171 6.05 -0.11 13.04
C ILE A 171 6.72 -0.04 14.41
N ALA A 172 7.13 -1.20 14.92
CA ALA A 172 7.89 -1.30 16.16
C ALA A 172 9.17 -2.10 15.92
N ALA A 173 10.23 -1.74 16.65
CA ALA A 173 11.41 -2.58 16.74
C ALA A 173 11.06 -3.90 17.44
N ARG A 174 11.73 -4.97 17.05
CA ARG A 174 11.64 -6.30 17.64
C ARG A 174 12.71 -6.51 18.69
#